data_AF-A0A918ZTA9-F1
#
_entry.id   AF-A0A918ZTA9-F1
#
_cell.length_a   1.000
_cell.length_b   1.000
_cell.length_c   1.000
_cell.angle_alpha   90.00
_cell.angle_beta   90.00
_cell.angle_gamma   90.00
#
_symmetry.space_group_name_H-M   'P 1'
#
loop_
_entity.id
_entity.type
_entity.pdbx_description
1 polymer ?
#
loop_
_entity_poly.entity_id
_entity_poly.type
_entity_poly.pdbx_seq_one_letter_code
_entity_poly.pdbx_strand_id
1 'polypeptide(L)'
;MATLLHIDSSLFPGEASSSRSVTAAFRKSWEEQHPEGTVIYRDLAAAPVPHITADAWSAGYAAPSERTPEQSAAFAARVKLIEELEQANAVLIGAPMYNFSIPSTLKAWLDSVLLLGRTAGETPSAKGNA
;
A
#
# COMPACT_ATOMS: atom_id res chain seq x y z
N MET A 1 -15.95 1.10 11.94
CA MET A 1 -15.79 2.22 11.00
C MET A 1 -15.16 1.67 9.73
N ALA A 2 -15.64 2.07 8.55
CA ALA A 2 -15.07 1.64 7.28
C ALA A 2 -13.74 2.36 7.04
N THR A 3 -12.73 1.66 6.56
CA THR A 3 -11.41 2.24 6.25
C THR A 3 -11.10 2.07 4.76
N LEU A 4 -10.82 3.18 4.07
CA LEU A 4 -10.33 3.20 2.70
C LEU A 4 -8.82 3.46 2.71
N LEU A 5 -8.03 2.56 2.13
CA LEU A 5 -6.64 2.84 1.79
C LEU A 5 -6.58 3.38 0.36
N HIS A 6 -6.33 4.68 0.21
CA HIS A 6 -6.19 5.35 -1.09
C HIS A 6 -4.71 5.57 -1.40
N ILE A 7 -4.25 4.96 -2.48
CA ILE A 7 -2.88 5.01 -2.98
C ILE A 7 -2.87 5.70 -4.34
N ASP A 8 -2.14 6.80 -4.48
CA ASP A 8 -1.82 7.39 -5.78
C ASP A 8 -0.34 7.17 -6.10
N SER A 9 -0.04 6.84 -7.35
CA SER A 9 1.34 6.60 -7.81
C SER A 9 1.76 7.43 -9.03
N SER A 10 0.92 8.36 -9.48
CA SER A 10 1.25 9.22 -10.61
C SER A 10 2.29 10.28 -10.25
N LEU A 11 3.27 10.47 -11.14
CA LEU A 11 4.31 11.51 -11.01
C LEU A 11 3.74 12.94 -11.09
N PHE A 12 2.63 13.12 -11.81
CA PHE A 12 1.99 14.42 -11.96
C PHE A 12 0.94 14.63 -10.86
N PRO A 13 0.91 15.81 -10.21
CA PRO A 13 -0.04 16.10 -9.14
C PRO A 13 -1.40 16.52 -9.68
N GLY A 14 -2.43 16.38 -8.84
CA GLY A 14 -3.78 16.91 -9.10
C GLY A 14 -4.33 16.52 -10.47
N GLU A 15 -4.96 17.49 -11.14
CA GLU A 15 -5.64 17.29 -12.42
C GLU A 15 -4.69 17.07 -13.62
N ALA A 16 -3.38 17.27 -13.44
CA ALA A 16 -2.40 16.90 -14.46
C ALA A 16 -2.23 15.37 -14.61
N SER A 17 -2.91 14.59 -13.77
CA SER A 17 -2.97 13.14 -13.82
C SER A 17 -4.41 12.64 -13.92
N SER A 18 -4.77 12.02 -15.04
CA SER A 18 -6.09 11.40 -15.21
C SER A 18 -6.39 10.35 -14.14
N SER A 19 -5.38 9.56 -13.73
CA SER A 19 -5.55 8.57 -12.67
C SER A 19 -5.92 9.20 -11.32
N ARG A 20 -5.34 10.37 -10.98
CA ARG A 20 -5.66 11.10 -9.74
C ARG A 20 -7.04 11.73 -9.79
N SER A 21 -7.44 12.26 -10.95
CA SER A 21 -8.80 12.80 -11.12
C SER A 21 -9.87 11.73 -10.88
N VAL A 22 -9.65 10.51 -11.39
CA VAL A 22 -10.57 9.38 -11.18
C VAL A 22 -10.59 8.93 -9.73
N THR A 23 -9.43 8.76 -9.08
CA THR A 23 -9.39 8.34 -7.68
C THR A 23 -9.94 9.41 -6.73
N ALA A 24 -9.73 10.69 -7.01
CA ALA A 24 -10.33 11.78 -6.24
C ALA A 24 -11.87 11.77 -6.33
N ALA A 25 -12.43 11.54 -7.53
CA ALA A 25 -13.88 11.42 -7.71
C ALA A 25 -14.45 10.21 -6.95
N PHE A 26 -13.79 9.05 -7.01
CA PHE A 26 -14.18 7.87 -6.24
C PHE A 26 -14.12 8.14 -4.73
N ARG A 27 -13.00 8.70 -4.24
CA ARG A 27 -12.80 8.99 -2.82
C ARG A 27 -13.90 9.89 -2.28
N LYS A 28 -14.24 10.95 -3.02
CA LYS A 28 -15.34 11.84 -2.65
C LYS A 28 -16.66 11.07 -2.48
N SER A 29 -17.02 10.26 -3.47
CA SER A 29 -18.24 9.44 -3.40
C SER A 29 -18.21 8.42 -2.25
N TRP A 30 -17.04 7.86 -1.95
CA TRP A 30 -16.86 6.92 -0.84
C TRP A 30 -17.02 7.61 0.52
N GLU A 31 -16.43 8.80 0.71
CA GLU A 31 -16.55 9.59 1.94
C GLU A 31 -18.00 10.04 2.18
N GLU A 32 -18.74 10.39 1.12
CA GLU A 32 -20.19 10.70 1.20
C GLU A 32 -21.04 9.50 1.66
N GLN A 33 -20.67 8.28 1.24
CA GLN A 33 -21.35 7.03 1.63
C GLN A 33 -20.90 6.49 2.99
N HIS A 34 -19.73 6.91 3.47
CA HIS A 34 -19.17 6.50 4.76
C HIS A 34 -18.79 7.73 5.59
N PRO A 35 -19.77 8.47 6.15
CA PRO A 35 -19.49 9.71 6.89
C PRO A 35 -18.60 9.52 8.13
N GLU A 36 -18.63 8.34 8.73
CA GLU A 36 -17.75 7.93 9.85
C GLU A 36 -16.55 7.10 9.37
N GLY A 37 -16.35 7.02 8.06
CA GLY A 37 -15.24 6.31 7.43
C GLY A 37 -13.92 7.03 7.63
N THR A 38 -12.82 6.28 7.63
CA THR A 38 -11.46 6.82 7.68
C THR A 38 -10.76 6.58 6.35
N VAL A 39 -10.07 7.59 5.83
CA VAL A 39 -9.20 7.43 4.65
C VAL A 39 -7.74 7.48 5.07
N ILE A 40 -7.02 6.40 4.81
CA ILE A 40 -5.56 6.34 4.86
C ILE A 40 -5.06 6.70 3.47
N TYR A 41 -4.46 7.88 3.30
CA TYR A 41 -3.97 8.34 2.00
C TYR A 41 -2.46 8.19 1.88
N ARG A 42 -2.00 7.67 0.73
CA ARG A 42 -0.59 7.55 0.36
C ARG A 42 -0.33 8.08 -1.04
N ASP A 43 0.59 9.03 -1.11
CA ASP A 43 1.15 9.50 -2.37
C ASP A 43 2.53 8.89 -2.57
N LEU A 44 2.63 7.87 -3.43
CA LEU A 44 3.87 7.14 -3.68
C LEU A 44 4.85 7.92 -4.58
N ALA A 45 4.41 9.00 -5.23
CA ALA A 45 5.30 9.89 -5.97
C ALA A 45 5.91 10.95 -5.04
N ALA A 46 5.12 11.51 -4.11
CA ALA A 46 5.60 12.50 -3.15
C ALA A 46 6.41 11.88 -2.01
N ALA A 47 6.04 10.68 -1.54
CA ALA A 47 6.71 9.96 -0.46
C ALA A 47 6.95 8.50 -0.90
N PRO A 48 7.96 8.26 -1.75
CA PRO A 48 8.21 6.93 -2.30
C PRO A 48 8.60 5.93 -1.21
N VAL A 49 8.10 4.70 -1.36
CA VAL A 49 8.53 3.56 -0.55
C VAL A 49 9.92 3.13 -1.03
N PRO A 50 10.91 2.98 -0.13
CA PRO A 50 12.21 2.45 -0.51
C PRO A 50 12.10 1.07 -1.14
N HIS A 51 12.98 0.76 -2.08
CA HIS A 51 13.06 -0.61 -2.61
C HIS A 51 13.42 -1.60 -1.51
N ILE A 52 12.83 -2.79 -1.59
CA ILE A 52 13.07 -3.85 -0.62
C ILE A 52 14.54 -4.29 -0.65
N THR A 53 15.16 -4.39 0.52
CA THR A 53 16.54 -4.87 0.68
C THR A 53 16.57 -6.37 0.96
N ALA A 54 17.76 -6.99 0.85
CA ALA A 54 17.94 -8.40 1.20
C ALA A 54 17.56 -8.69 2.67
N ASP A 55 17.90 -7.78 3.59
CA ASP A 55 17.53 -7.91 5.01
C ASP A 55 16.01 -7.83 5.20
N ALA A 56 15.35 -6.85 4.56
CA ALA A 56 13.89 -6.70 4.65
C ALA A 56 13.14 -7.88 4.00
N TRP A 57 13.69 -8.46 2.92
CA TRP A 57 13.15 -9.64 2.27
C TRP A 57 13.29 -10.89 3.15
N SER A 58 14.52 -11.19 3.59
CA SER A 58 14.82 -12.36 4.43
C SER A 58 14.10 -12.31 5.79
N ALA A 59 13.93 -11.12 6.38
CA ALA A 59 13.14 -10.91 7.59
C ALA A 59 11.68 -11.38 7.48
N GLY A 60 11.12 -11.41 6.26
CA GLY A 60 9.78 -11.93 5.99
C GLY A 60 9.62 -13.44 6.23
N TYR A 61 10.73 -14.17 6.28
CA TYR A 61 10.76 -15.63 6.47
C TYR A 61 11.29 -16.05 7.85
N ALA A 62 11.63 -15.09 8.72
CA ALA A 62 12.09 -15.33 10.09
C ALA A 62 11.05 -14.86 11.10
N ALA A 63 10.86 -15.60 12.20
CA ALA A 63 10.02 -15.14 13.29
C ALA A 63 10.61 -13.84 13.88
N PRO A 64 9.80 -12.91 14.44
CA PRO A 64 10.30 -11.66 14.99
C PRO A 64 11.42 -11.83 16.02
N SER A 65 11.39 -12.91 16.81
CA SER A 65 12.42 -13.25 17.81
C SER A 65 13.72 -13.79 17.22
N GLU A 66 13.73 -14.19 15.96
CA GLU A 66 14.88 -14.79 15.26
C GLU A 66 15.59 -13.81 14.33
N ARG A 67 15.05 -12.60 14.17
CA ARG A 67 15.61 -11.57 13.28
C ARG A 67 16.86 -10.95 13.88
N THR A 68 17.85 -10.69 13.04
CA THR A 68 18.97 -9.82 13.42
C THR A 68 18.50 -8.38 13.67
N PRO A 69 19.30 -7.53 14.34
CA PRO A 69 18.99 -6.12 14.48
C PRO A 69 18.77 -5.40 13.14
N GLU A 70 19.56 -5.73 12.12
CA GLU A 70 19.48 -5.17 10.76
C GLU A 70 18.18 -5.60 10.08
N GLN A 71 17.83 -6.89 10.17
CA GLN A 71 16.57 -7.42 9.66
C GLN A 71 15.37 -6.75 10.34
N SER A 72 15.42 -6.57 11.66
CA SER A 72 14.36 -5.92 12.42
C SER A 72 14.18 -4.46 12.01
N ALA A 73 15.28 -3.71 11.86
CA ALA A 73 15.26 -2.33 11.41
C ALA A 73 14.75 -2.21 9.97
N ALA A 74 15.22 -3.06 9.05
CA ALA A 74 14.81 -3.06 7.65
C ALA A 74 13.33 -3.46 7.47
N PHE A 75 12.82 -4.35 8.33
CA PHE A 75 11.43 -4.80 8.28
C PHE A 75 10.44 -3.80 8.87
N ALA A 76 10.87 -2.90 9.77
CA ALA A 76 9.99 -1.94 10.45
C ALA A 76 9.20 -1.05 9.47
N ALA A 77 9.82 -0.63 8.37
CA ALA A 77 9.15 0.15 7.33
C ALA A 77 8.02 -0.65 6.63
N ARG A 78 8.20 -1.96 6.44
CA ARG A 78 7.19 -2.84 5.85
C ARG A 78 6.01 -3.05 6.78
N VAL A 79 6.26 -3.18 8.09
CA VAL A 79 5.21 -3.39 9.11
C VAL A 79 4.15 -2.33 9.01
N LYS A 80 4.53 -1.05 8.97
CA LYS A 80 3.58 0.07 8.86
C LYS A 80 2.71 -0.04 7.61
N LEU A 81 3.31 -0.34 6.45
CA LEU A 81 2.59 -0.45 5.18
C LEU A 81 1.64 -1.65 5.16
N ILE A 82 2.06 -2.76 5.78
CA ILE A 82 1.24 -3.95 5.93
C ILE A 82 0.05 -3.68 6.85
N GLU A 83 0.28 -3.02 7.98
CA GLU A 83 -0.79 -2.69 8.94
C GLU A 83 -1.84 -1.77 8.34
N GLU A 84 -1.45 -0.78 7.52
CA GLU A 84 -2.39 0.08 6.79
C GLU A 84 -3.25 -0.75 5.82
N LEU A 85 -2.66 -1.74 5.14
CA LEU A 85 -3.39 -2.66 4.27
C LEU A 85 -4.34 -3.58 5.05
N GLU A 86 -3.91 -4.11 6.19
CA GLU A 86 -4.72 -4.97 7.07
C GLU A 86 -5.90 -4.23 7.72
N GLN A 87 -5.73 -2.94 8.00
CA GLN A 87 -6.78 -2.07 8.53
C GLN A 87 -7.83 -1.71 7.47
N ALA A 88 -7.47 -1.75 6.19
CA ALA A 88 -8.34 -1.33 5.09
C ALA A 88 -9.48 -2.33 4.86
N ASN A 89 -10.69 -1.80 4.68
CA ASN A 89 -11.83 -2.55 4.16
C ASN A 89 -11.92 -2.47 2.64
N ALA A 90 -11.41 -1.39 2.07
CA ALA A 90 -11.30 -1.18 0.63
C ALA A 90 -9.94 -0.56 0.31
N VAL A 91 -9.39 -0.91 -0.86
CA VAL A 91 -8.14 -0.35 -1.37
C VAL A 91 -8.42 0.29 -2.72
N LEU A 92 -8.15 1.60 -2.83
CA LEU A 92 -8.24 2.37 -4.06
C LEU A 92 -6.83 2.67 -4.57
N ILE A 93 -6.52 2.21 -5.78
CA ILE A 93 -5.20 2.38 -6.38
C ILE A 93 -5.32 3.22 -7.66
N GLY A 94 -4.75 4.43 -7.63
CA GLY A 94 -4.59 5.32 -8.77
C GLY A 94 -3.24 5.11 -9.45
N ALA A 95 -3.24 4.29 -10.52
CA ALA A 95 -2.03 3.92 -11.24
C ALA A 95 -2.11 4.34 -12.72
N PRO A 96 -1.33 5.35 -13.17
CA PRO A 96 -1.15 5.58 -14.60
C PRO A 96 -0.26 4.49 -15.22
N MET A 97 -0.34 4.34 -16.54
CA MET A 97 0.59 3.48 -17.28
C MET A 97 1.83 4.28 -17.69
N TYR A 98 3.00 3.87 -17.22
CA TYR A 98 4.29 4.39 -17.67
C TYR A 98 5.08 3.26 -18.32
N ASN A 99 5.54 3.46 -19.56
CA ASN A 99 6.31 2.47 -20.31
C ASN A 99 5.66 1.08 -20.33
N PHE A 100 4.35 1.03 -20.62
CA PHE A 100 3.55 -0.20 -20.67
C PHE A 100 3.43 -0.97 -19.35
N SER A 101 3.68 -0.34 -18.20
CA SER A 101 3.56 -0.97 -16.88
C SER A 101 3.03 0.01 -15.82
N ILE A 102 2.88 -0.49 -14.59
CA ILE A 102 2.60 0.33 -13.41
C ILE A 102 3.81 1.19 -13.03
N PRO A 103 3.63 2.31 -12.31
CA PRO A 103 4.76 3.10 -11.82
C PRO A 103 5.66 2.27 -10.90
N SER A 104 6.98 2.45 -11.00
CA SER A 104 7.95 1.72 -10.18
C SER A 104 7.76 1.93 -8.67
N THR A 105 7.26 3.11 -8.28
CA THR A 105 6.90 3.43 -6.90
C THR A 105 5.74 2.57 -6.39
N LEU A 106 4.74 2.28 -7.24
CA LEU A 106 3.67 1.34 -6.91
C LEU A 106 4.20 -0.09 -6.78
N LYS A 107 5.12 -0.51 -7.66
CA LYS A 107 5.78 -1.82 -7.54
C LYS A 107 6.56 -1.95 -6.23
N ALA A 108 7.30 -0.92 -5.81
CA ALA A 108 8.03 -0.92 -4.54
C ALA A 108 7.08 -1.01 -3.32
N TRP A 109 5.92 -0.36 -3.38
CA TRP A 109 4.88 -0.52 -2.37
C TRP A 109 4.33 -1.95 -2.34
N LEU A 110 3.99 -2.53 -3.50
CA LEU A 110 3.53 -3.92 -3.62
C LEU A 110 4.54 -4.92 -3.02
N ASP A 111 5.82 -4.75 -3.33
CA ASP A 111 6.90 -5.60 -2.78
C ASP A 111 7.00 -5.51 -1.26
N SER A 112 6.68 -4.35 -0.69
CA SER A 112 6.71 -4.13 0.74
C SER A 112 5.51 -4.76 1.45
N VAL A 113 4.31 -4.64 0.86
CA VAL A 113 3.07 -5.07 1.50
C VAL A 113 2.67 -6.50 1.22
N LEU A 114 3.12 -7.11 0.12
CA LEU A 114 2.81 -8.51 -0.18
C LEU A 114 3.78 -9.43 0.57
N LEU A 115 3.27 -10.07 1.62
CA LEU A 115 4.01 -11.00 2.46
C LEU A 115 3.21 -12.29 2.59
N LEU A 116 3.79 -13.41 2.14
CA LEU A 116 3.18 -14.72 2.23
C LEU A 116 2.88 -15.08 3.69
N GLY A 117 1.68 -15.62 3.93
CA GLY A 117 1.23 -15.99 5.26
C GLY A 117 0.78 -14.81 6.13
N ARG A 118 0.86 -13.57 5.62
CA ARG A 118 0.27 -12.38 6.23
C ARG A 118 -0.74 -11.76 5.29
N THR A 119 -0.31 -11.05 4.26
CA THR A 119 -1.19 -10.31 3.34
C THR A 119 -1.38 -10.99 1.98
N ALA A 120 -0.67 -12.09 1.72
CA ALA A 120 -0.78 -12.90 0.51
C ALA A 120 -0.75 -14.40 0.84
N GLY A 121 -1.28 -15.24 -0.07
CA GLY A 121 -1.33 -16.69 0.09
C GLY A 121 -2.73 -17.22 0.39
N GLU A 122 -2.84 -18.45 0.90
CA GLU A 122 -4.11 -19.19 1.04
C GLU A 122 -5.05 -18.62 2.12
N THR A 123 -4.51 -17.98 3.16
CA THR A 123 -5.29 -17.32 4.22
C THR A 123 -4.69 -15.95 4.57
N PRO A 124 -4.92 -14.92 3.73
CA PRO A 124 -4.41 -13.58 3.99
C PRO A 124 -5.24 -12.86 5.08
N SER A 125 -4.58 -12.02 5.88
CA SER A 125 -5.15 -11.15 6.92
C SER A 125 -5.83 -9.90 6.34
N ALA A 126 -5.57 -9.57 5.08
CA ALA A 126 -6.25 -8.47 4.39
C ALA A 126 -7.73 -8.80 4.19
N LYS A 127 -8.62 -7.94 4.70
CA LYS A 127 -10.06 -8.20 4.87
C LYS A 127 -10.90 -8.14 3.58
N GLY A 128 -10.33 -8.41 2.40
CA GLY A 128 -10.99 -8.17 1.11
C GLY A 128 -12.46 -8.63 1.09
N ASN A 129 -13.39 -7.68 1.20
CA ASN A 129 -14.82 -7.95 1.18
C ASN A 129 -15.28 -7.77 -0.28
N ALA A 130 -15.76 -8.85 -0.89
CA ALA A 130 -16.41 -8.84 -2.19
C ALA A 130 -17.87 -8.38 -2.08
#